data_AF-A0A7J6T1D4-F1
#
_entry.id   AF-A0A7J6T1D4-F1
#
_cell.length_a   1.000
_cell.length_b   1.000
_cell.length_c   1.000
_cell.angle_alpha   90.00
_cell.angle_beta   90.00
_cell.angle_gamma   90.00
#
_symmetry.space_group_name_H-M   'P 1'
#
loop_
_entity.id
_entity.type
_entity.pdbx_description
1 polymer ?
#
loop_
_entity_poly.entity_id
_entity_poly.type
_entity_poly.pdbx_seq_one_letter_code
_entity_poly.pdbx_strand_id
1 'polypeptide(L)'
;SHWRPRSMAADLLSLRWIVFWICMIPIALLKLTYGYLRSDSRSPFHPRGELRGDRQVRFCKPIPLNRVKTICASLHVTVNDFIIAVIAGASRKYLHRQANIPTKRIAHLDLELAFTANLRTGSKIFVKQRNYSIMFGIPLPVAEHHALDRIVAVQNATQQLKRSPLMIGAVLSYLALWACNWPLLRTLTIARLVGPKYESGKSWCLSNVPGPSAERALCGRSVTSLVGYMNNANGVVAVSYQNEVR
;
A
#
# COMPACT_ATOMS: atom_id res chain seq x y z
N SER A 1 53.78 17.81 -20.19
CA SER A 1 52.39 17.32 -20.21
C SER A 1 52.28 16.11 -21.15
N HIS A 2 52.39 14.89 -20.63
CA HIS A 2 52.31 13.66 -21.45
C HIS A 2 50.87 13.12 -21.42
N TRP A 3 50.10 13.45 -22.47
CA TRP A 3 48.79 12.82 -22.70
C TRP A 3 49.03 11.53 -23.49
N ARG A 4 49.15 10.39 -22.79
CA ARG A 4 49.18 9.07 -23.46
C ARG A 4 47.75 8.74 -23.93
N PRO A 5 47.52 8.41 -25.20
CA PRO A 5 46.18 8.02 -25.66
C PRO A 5 45.76 6.75 -24.94
N ARG A 6 44.60 6.78 -24.26
CA ARG A 6 44.00 5.56 -23.71
C ARG A 6 43.79 4.58 -24.86
N SER A 7 44.22 3.33 -24.68
CA SER A 7 44.03 2.30 -25.69
C SER A 7 42.53 2.03 -25.83
N MET A 8 42.00 2.08 -27.06
CA MET A 8 40.58 1.86 -27.38
C MET A 8 40.03 0.54 -26.77
N ALA A 9 40.88 -0.47 -26.61
CA ALA A 9 40.56 -1.74 -25.97
C ALA A 9 40.25 -1.63 -24.46
N ALA A 10 40.99 -0.77 -23.73
CA ALA A 10 40.74 -0.51 -22.31
C ALA A 10 39.42 0.25 -22.10
N ASP A 11 39.11 1.20 -22.99
CA ASP A 11 37.84 1.91 -22.97
C ASP A 11 36.65 0.96 -23.27
N LEU A 12 36.78 0.05 -24.24
CA LEU A 12 35.79 -0.99 -24.53
C LEU A 12 35.58 -1.97 -23.37
N LEU A 13 36.64 -2.41 -22.70
CA LEU A 13 36.55 -3.26 -21.51
C LEU A 13 35.86 -2.54 -20.35
N SER A 14 36.17 -1.26 -20.12
CA SER A 14 35.50 -0.46 -19.10
C SER A 14 34.01 -0.28 -19.40
N LEU A 15 33.66 -0.07 -20.67
CA LEU A 15 32.27 0.03 -21.10
C LEU A 15 31.50 -1.27 -20.85
N ARG A 16 32.11 -2.43 -21.11
CA ARG A 16 31.49 -3.74 -20.85
C ARG A 16 31.20 -3.96 -19.37
N TRP A 17 32.10 -3.56 -18.48
CA TRP A 17 31.89 -3.64 -17.03
C TRP A 17 30.81 -2.68 -16.55
N ILE A 18 30.78 -1.46 -17.08
CA ILE A 18 29.74 -0.48 -16.79
C ILE A 18 28.37 -1.02 -17.23
N VAL A 19 28.26 -1.51 -18.46
CA VAL A 19 27.03 -2.12 -19.00
C VAL A 19 26.60 -3.32 -18.16
N PHE A 20 27.53 -4.20 -17.78
CA PHE A 20 27.24 -5.36 -16.93
C PHE A 20 26.61 -4.94 -15.60
N TRP A 21 27.21 -4.01 -14.87
CA TRP A 21 26.68 -3.56 -13.58
C TRP A 21 25.37 -2.77 -13.71
N ILE A 22 25.22 -1.97 -14.78
CA ILE A 22 23.96 -1.29 -15.10
C ILE A 22 22.81 -2.29 -15.31
N CYS A 23 23.08 -3.47 -15.87
CA CYS A 23 22.07 -4.52 -16.02
C CYS A 23 21.86 -5.35 -14.75
N MET A 24 22.94 -5.69 -14.02
CA MET A 24 22.86 -6.61 -12.88
C MET A 24 22.23 -6.01 -11.64
N ILE A 25 22.48 -4.73 -11.35
CA ILE A 25 21.95 -4.05 -10.15
C ILE A 25 20.40 -4.00 -10.18
N PRO A 26 19.73 -3.57 -11.27
CA PRO A 26 18.27 -3.61 -11.36
C PRO A 26 17.68 -5.01 -11.22
N ILE A 27 18.33 -6.03 -11.79
CA ILE A 27 17.87 -7.43 -11.70
C ILE A 27 17.96 -7.93 -10.25
N ALA A 28 19.04 -7.61 -9.54
CA ALA A 28 19.20 -7.96 -8.13
C ALA A 28 18.14 -7.26 -7.26
N LEU A 29 17.96 -5.94 -7.45
CA LEU A 29 16.93 -5.16 -6.75
C LEU A 29 15.52 -5.71 -7.02
N LEU A 30 15.23 -6.10 -8.25
CA LEU A 30 13.98 -6.72 -8.62
C LEU A 30 13.77 -8.05 -7.89
N LYS A 31 14.76 -8.95 -7.91
CA LYS A 31 14.65 -10.25 -7.23
C LYS A 31 14.43 -10.09 -5.73
N LEU A 32 15.16 -9.16 -5.11
CA LEU A 32 14.96 -8.81 -3.70
C LEU A 32 13.54 -8.29 -3.46
N THR A 33 13.06 -7.38 -4.32
CA THR A 33 11.70 -6.81 -4.22
C THR A 33 10.61 -7.87 -4.43
N TYR A 34 10.79 -8.78 -5.40
CA TYR A 34 9.84 -9.86 -5.67
C TYR A 34 9.78 -10.91 -4.54
N GLY A 35 10.92 -11.21 -3.92
CA GLY A 35 10.99 -12.10 -2.75
C GLY A 35 10.41 -11.46 -1.48
N TYR A 36 10.58 -10.15 -1.35
CA TYR A 36 10.01 -9.36 -0.26
C TYR A 36 8.48 -9.22 -0.37
N LEU A 37 7.97 -8.98 -1.58
CA LEU A 37 6.54 -8.95 -1.87
C LEU A 37 5.96 -10.36 -1.79
N ARG A 38 5.45 -10.71 -0.61
CA ARG A 38 4.63 -11.90 -0.42
C ARG A 38 3.22 -11.66 -0.94
N SER A 39 2.70 -12.65 -1.65
CA SER A 39 1.27 -12.72 -1.94
C SER A 39 0.59 -13.41 -0.77
N ASP A 40 -0.58 -12.91 -0.41
CA ASP A 40 -1.38 -13.51 0.64
C ASP A 40 -2.12 -14.76 0.12
N SER A 41 -2.81 -15.45 1.03
CA SER A 41 -3.51 -16.70 0.74
C SER A 41 -4.62 -16.48 -0.29
N ARG A 42 -4.71 -17.39 -1.28
CA ARG A 42 -5.84 -17.37 -2.22
C ARG A 42 -7.16 -17.44 -1.45
N SER A 43 -7.96 -16.39 -1.61
CA SER A 43 -9.21 -16.18 -0.90
C SER A 43 -10.28 -15.71 -1.89
N PRO A 44 -11.57 -15.70 -1.50
CA PRO A 44 -12.65 -15.15 -2.32
C PRO A 44 -12.49 -13.67 -2.68
N PHE A 45 -11.57 -12.94 -2.04
CA PHE A 45 -11.24 -11.56 -2.40
C PHE A 45 -10.36 -11.50 -3.66
N HIS A 46 -9.64 -12.56 -3.99
CA HIS A 46 -8.77 -12.57 -5.15
C HIS A 46 -9.59 -12.77 -6.44
N PRO A 47 -9.26 -12.03 -7.52
CA PRO A 47 -9.89 -12.25 -8.80
C PRO A 47 -9.59 -13.68 -9.29
N ARG A 48 -10.63 -14.38 -9.76
CA ARG A 48 -10.51 -15.75 -10.29
C ARG A 48 -10.14 -15.79 -11.78
N GLY A 49 -9.87 -14.64 -12.38
CA GLY A 49 -9.57 -14.48 -13.80
C GLY A 49 -9.22 -13.04 -14.14
N GLU A 50 -9.14 -12.72 -15.43
CA GLU A 50 -8.91 -11.34 -15.88
C GLU A 50 -10.07 -10.43 -15.46
N LEU A 51 -9.72 -9.27 -14.88
CA LEU A 51 -10.68 -8.22 -14.57
C LEU A 51 -11.20 -7.63 -15.88
N ARG A 52 -12.48 -7.86 -16.20
CA ARG A 52 -13.16 -7.32 -17.38
C ARG A 52 -14.54 -6.78 -16.98
N GLY A 53 -15.02 -5.74 -17.67
CA GLY A 53 -16.38 -5.21 -17.51
C GLY A 53 -16.56 -4.19 -16.40
N ASP A 54 -17.73 -4.22 -15.75
CA ASP A 54 -18.22 -3.20 -14.83
C ASP A 54 -17.59 -3.26 -13.43
N ARG A 55 -17.27 -2.08 -12.88
CA ARG A 55 -16.78 -1.94 -11.50
C ARG A 55 -17.90 -1.47 -10.57
N GLN A 56 -18.18 -2.24 -9.53
CA GLN A 56 -19.07 -1.80 -8.46
C GLN A 56 -18.32 -0.92 -7.47
N VAL A 57 -18.79 0.32 -7.30
CA VAL A 57 -18.33 1.24 -6.26
C VAL A 57 -19.46 1.42 -5.25
N ARG A 58 -19.14 1.29 -3.96
CA ARG A 58 -20.10 1.47 -2.87
C ARG A 58 -19.58 2.53 -1.91
N PHE A 59 -20.46 3.43 -1.49
CA PHE A 59 -20.13 4.49 -0.55
C PHE A 59 -20.82 4.23 0.79
N CYS A 60 -20.09 4.47 1.88
CA CYS A 60 -20.66 4.45 3.21
C CYS A 60 -21.40 5.76 3.51
N LYS A 61 -22.36 5.68 4.44
CA LYS A 61 -22.91 6.89 5.07
C LYS A 61 -21.79 7.60 5.84
N PRO A 62 -21.83 8.94 5.92
CA PRO A 62 -20.81 9.68 6.65
C PRO A 62 -20.81 9.28 8.11
N ILE A 63 -19.60 9.14 8.67
CA ILE A 63 -19.38 8.86 10.08
C ILE A 63 -18.72 10.11 10.69
N PRO A 64 -19.23 10.63 11.82
CA PRO A 64 -18.58 11.75 12.49
C PRO A 64 -17.12 11.42 12.86
N LEU A 65 -16.17 12.15 12.29
CA LEU A 65 -14.73 11.92 12.49
C LEU A 65 -14.35 12.11 13.95
N ASN A 66 -15.01 13.02 14.67
CA ASN A 66 -14.80 13.20 16.10
C ASN A 66 -15.11 11.93 16.89
N ARG A 67 -16.20 11.22 16.55
CA ARG A 67 -16.54 9.94 17.19
C ARG A 67 -15.45 8.89 16.96
N VAL A 68 -14.94 8.81 15.72
CA VAL A 68 -13.83 7.90 15.39
C VAL A 68 -12.58 8.27 16.19
N LYS A 69 -12.21 9.56 16.22
CA LYS A 69 -11.04 10.06 16.95
C LYS A 69 -11.15 9.81 18.46
N THR A 70 -12.32 9.96 19.07
CA THR A 70 -12.55 9.67 20.49
C THR A 70 -12.31 8.18 20.80
N ILE A 71 -12.83 7.28 19.96
CA ILE A 71 -12.59 5.84 20.11
C ILE A 71 -11.10 5.54 19.95
N CYS A 72 -10.46 6.06 18.91
CA CYS A 72 -9.03 5.92 18.67
C CYS A 72 -8.19 6.41 19.85
N ALA A 73 -8.54 7.55 20.44
CA ALA A 73 -7.87 8.10 21.61
C ALA A 73 -8.02 7.19 22.83
N SER A 74 -9.23 6.68 23.11
CA SER A 74 -9.47 5.76 24.23
C SER A 74 -8.69 4.45 24.10
N LEU A 75 -8.49 3.98 22.87
CA LEU A 75 -7.78 2.74 22.56
C LEU A 75 -6.29 2.96 22.26
N HIS A 76 -5.80 4.21 22.31
CA HIS A 76 -4.42 4.58 21.97
C HIS A 76 -3.97 4.09 20.58
N VAL A 77 -4.87 4.14 19.59
CA VAL A 77 -4.60 3.73 18.19
C VAL A 77 -4.79 4.87 17.21
N THR A 78 -4.22 4.76 16.01
CA THR A 78 -4.44 5.75 14.95
C THR A 78 -5.76 5.49 14.22
N VAL A 79 -6.26 6.49 13.48
CA VAL A 79 -7.43 6.32 12.60
C VAL A 79 -7.18 5.23 11.54
N ASN A 80 -5.94 5.10 11.04
CA ASN A 80 -5.60 4.03 10.11
C ASN A 80 -5.75 2.65 10.76
N ASP A 81 -5.20 2.46 11.96
CA ASP A 81 -5.28 1.18 12.67
C ASP A 81 -6.75 0.78 12.92
N PHE A 82 -7.58 1.76 13.30
CA PHE A 82 -9.02 1.56 13.48
C PHE A 82 -9.72 1.13 12.19
N ILE A 83 -9.47 1.83 11.07
CA ILE A 83 -10.09 1.49 9.77
C ILE A 83 -9.65 0.09 9.31
N ILE A 84 -8.38 -0.27 9.49
CA ILE A 84 -7.86 -1.60 9.15
C ILE A 84 -8.56 -2.69 9.98
N ALA A 85 -8.76 -2.47 11.28
CA ALA A 85 -9.49 -3.41 12.14
C ALA A 85 -10.97 -3.55 11.75
N VAL A 86 -11.60 -2.47 11.26
CA VAL A 86 -12.96 -2.51 10.69
C VAL A 86 -12.98 -3.33 9.40
N ILE A 87 -12.02 -3.12 8.49
CA ILE A 87 -11.88 -3.90 7.24
C ILE A 87 -11.68 -5.38 7.56
N ALA A 88 -10.85 -5.72 8.56
CA ALA A 88 -10.64 -7.09 9.01
C ALA A 88 -11.95 -7.74 9.51
N GLY A 89 -12.71 -7.02 10.33
CA GLY A 89 -14.01 -7.49 10.84
C GLY A 89 -15.05 -7.67 9.73
N ALA A 90 -15.13 -6.72 8.79
CA ALA A 90 -16.01 -6.80 7.64
C ALA A 90 -15.64 -7.97 6.72
N SER A 91 -14.33 -8.17 6.49
CA SER A 91 -13.80 -9.29 5.71
C SER A 91 -14.14 -10.63 6.35
N ARG A 92 -13.93 -10.78 7.67
CA ARG A 92 -14.31 -11.99 8.40
C ARG A 92 -15.81 -12.27 8.26
N LYS A 93 -16.66 -11.25 8.44
CA LYS A 93 -18.11 -11.38 8.28
C LYS A 93 -18.48 -11.83 6.87
N TYR A 94 -17.82 -11.28 5.85
CA TYR A 94 -17.99 -11.68 4.45
C TYR A 94 -17.60 -13.14 4.20
N LEU A 95 -16.41 -13.54 4.64
CA LEU A 95 -15.90 -14.89 4.47
C LEU A 95 -16.82 -15.93 5.11
N HIS A 96 -17.34 -15.61 6.30
CA HIS A 96 -18.24 -16.50 7.02
C HIS A 96 -19.65 -16.53 6.41
N ARG A 97 -20.29 -15.39 6.17
CA ARG A 97 -21.72 -15.34 5.81
C ARG A 97 -21.98 -15.46 4.31
N GLN A 98 -21.13 -14.86 3.48
CA GLN A 98 -21.33 -14.84 2.02
C GLN A 98 -20.52 -15.91 1.32
N ALA A 99 -19.26 -16.10 1.72
CA ALA A 99 -18.39 -17.11 1.10
C ALA A 99 -18.49 -18.50 1.76
N ASN A 100 -19.28 -18.63 2.82
CA ASN A 100 -19.53 -19.87 3.57
C ASN A 100 -18.24 -20.63 3.96
N ILE A 101 -17.21 -19.89 4.35
CA ILE A 101 -15.93 -20.47 4.78
C ILE A 101 -16.01 -20.79 6.28
N PRO A 102 -15.74 -22.05 6.70
CA PRO A 102 -15.73 -22.41 8.11
C PRO A 102 -14.72 -21.60 8.90
N THR A 103 -15.07 -21.24 10.14
CA THR A 103 -14.20 -20.46 11.04
C THR A 103 -12.79 -21.04 11.18
N LYS A 104 -12.67 -22.38 11.26
CA LYS A 104 -11.37 -23.07 11.31
C LYS A 104 -10.51 -22.73 10.08
N ARG A 105 -11.11 -22.69 8.88
CA ARG A 105 -10.41 -22.33 7.65
C ARG A 105 -10.07 -20.84 7.59
N ILE A 106 -10.95 -19.96 8.09
CA ILE A 106 -10.67 -18.51 8.17
C ILE A 106 -9.43 -18.24 9.03
N ALA A 107 -9.24 -18.97 10.13
CA ALA A 107 -8.09 -18.82 11.02
C ALA A 107 -6.74 -19.17 10.36
N HIS A 108 -6.75 -19.94 9.27
CA HIS A 108 -5.54 -20.30 8.51
C HIS A 108 -5.34 -19.44 7.26
N LEU A 109 -6.22 -18.47 6.98
CA LEU A 109 -6.02 -17.53 5.88
C LEU A 109 -5.03 -16.46 6.31
N ASP A 110 -3.83 -16.50 5.74
CA ASP A 110 -2.89 -15.39 5.82
C ASP A 110 -3.33 -14.35 4.78
N LEU A 111 -4.07 -13.33 5.21
CA LEU A 111 -4.54 -12.23 4.35
C LEU A 111 -3.75 -10.98 4.67
N GLU A 112 -3.45 -10.17 3.66
CA GLU A 112 -2.75 -8.91 3.88
C GLU A 112 -3.56 -7.70 3.39
N LEU A 113 -3.32 -6.58 4.05
CA LEU A 113 -3.81 -5.27 3.64
C LEU A 113 -2.61 -4.37 3.36
N ALA A 114 -2.60 -3.79 2.16
CA ALA A 114 -1.64 -2.76 1.80
C ALA A 114 -2.21 -1.37 2.09
N PHE A 115 -1.47 -0.51 2.77
CA PHE A 115 -1.91 0.86 3.05
C PHE A 115 -0.80 1.87 2.82
N THR A 116 -1.19 3.11 2.54
CA THR A 116 -0.26 4.24 2.44
C THR A 116 -0.10 4.91 3.79
N ALA A 117 1.14 5.06 4.24
CA ALA A 117 1.45 5.91 5.39
C ALA A 117 2.17 7.17 4.90
N ASN A 118 1.75 8.32 5.42
CA ASN A 118 2.48 9.56 5.22
C ASN A 118 3.78 9.50 6.04
N LEU A 119 4.93 9.42 5.35
CA LEU A 119 6.23 9.56 5.97
C LEU A 119 6.52 11.05 6.17
N ARG A 120 5.83 11.69 7.11
CA ARG A 120 6.26 13.00 7.62
C ARG A 120 7.40 12.78 8.60
N THR A 121 8.62 12.66 8.08
CA THR A 121 9.81 12.72 8.92
C THR A 121 9.87 14.12 9.53
N GLY A 122 10.02 14.22 10.86
CA GLY A 122 10.11 15.48 11.60
C GLY A 122 11.35 16.34 11.29
N SER A 123 12.05 16.08 10.19
CA SER A 123 13.20 16.84 9.74
C SER A 123 12.75 17.97 8.81
N LYS A 124 13.09 19.20 9.20
CA LYS A 124 13.08 20.43 8.40
C LYS A 124 13.83 20.24 7.06
N ILE A 125 13.24 19.55 6.09
CA ILE A 125 13.74 19.51 4.72
C ILE A 125 12.84 20.40 3.88
N PHE A 126 13.42 21.54 3.51
CA PHE A 126 12.90 22.63 2.68
C PHE A 126 12.59 22.19 1.24
N VAL A 127 11.69 21.23 1.03
CA VAL A 127 11.20 20.90 -0.32
C VAL A 127 9.68 20.88 -0.33
N LYS A 128 9.12 21.86 -1.05
CA LYS A 128 7.72 22.03 -1.44
C LYS A 128 6.96 20.71 -1.57
N GLN A 129 5.85 20.59 -0.84
CA GLN A 129 4.63 19.80 -1.13
C GLN A 129 4.79 18.55 -2.04
N ARG A 130 5.75 17.67 -1.76
CA ARG A 130 5.76 16.33 -2.34
C ARG A 130 5.28 15.35 -1.27
N ASN A 131 4.10 14.77 -1.48
CA ASN A 131 3.59 13.69 -0.64
C ASN A 131 4.40 12.42 -0.96
N TYR A 132 5.44 12.13 -0.18
CA TYR A 132 6.12 10.83 -0.22
C TYR A 132 5.27 9.82 0.55
N SER A 133 4.42 9.09 -0.19
CA SER A 133 3.65 7.97 0.35
C SER A 133 4.37 6.68 -0.02
N ILE A 134 4.69 5.87 0.99
CA ILE A 134 5.12 4.48 0.77
C ILE A 134 3.97 3.56 1.12
N MET A 135 3.77 2.54 0.29
CA MET A 135 2.83 1.47 0.54
C MET A 135 3.47 0.42 1.44
N PHE A 136 2.78 0.07 2.51
CA PHE A 136 3.18 -0.98 3.44
C PHE A 136 2.14 -2.09 3.43
N GLY A 137 2.58 -3.35 3.43
CA GLY A 137 1.72 -4.51 3.67
C GLY A 137 1.75 -4.88 5.15
N ILE A 138 0.60 -5.17 5.73
CA ILE A 138 0.49 -5.76 7.07
C ILE A 138 -0.51 -6.94 7.05
N PRO A 139 -0.34 -7.93 7.94
CA PRO A 139 -1.32 -8.98 8.15
C PRO A 139 -2.68 -8.39 8.54
N LEU A 140 -3.74 -8.86 7.90
CA LEU A 140 -5.12 -8.50 8.21
C LEU A 140 -5.67 -9.54 9.20
N PRO A 141 -6.00 -9.17 10.45
CA PRO A 141 -6.36 -10.12 11.50
C PRO A 141 -7.81 -10.62 11.35
N VAL A 142 -8.08 -11.36 10.28
CA VAL A 142 -9.39 -11.96 10.00
C VAL A 142 -9.68 -13.16 10.90
N ALA A 143 -8.66 -13.76 11.51
CA ALA A 143 -8.80 -14.84 12.49
C ALA A 143 -9.48 -14.37 13.80
N GLU A 144 -9.27 -13.11 14.18
CA GLU A 144 -9.75 -12.54 15.44
C GLU A 144 -11.25 -12.23 15.40
N HIS A 145 -12.00 -12.83 16.33
CA HIS A 145 -13.45 -12.67 16.40
C HIS A 145 -13.88 -11.36 17.06
N HIS A 146 -13.25 -10.95 18.16
CA HIS A 146 -13.62 -9.73 18.88
C HIS A 146 -12.97 -8.48 18.26
N ALA A 147 -13.66 -7.34 18.38
CA ALA A 147 -13.20 -6.10 17.78
C ALA A 147 -11.94 -5.54 18.44
N LEU A 148 -11.82 -5.67 19.77
CA LEU A 148 -10.67 -5.19 20.51
C LEU A 148 -9.42 -6.00 20.17
N ASP A 149 -9.54 -7.34 20.09
CA ASP A 149 -8.42 -8.22 19.71
C ASP A 149 -7.90 -7.88 18.31
N ARG A 150 -8.80 -7.59 17.35
CA ARG A 150 -8.40 -7.10 16.03
C ARG A 150 -7.61 -5.79 16.09
N ILE A 151 -8.05 -4.84 16.91
CA ILE A 151 -7.38 -3.55 17.05
C ILE A 151 -5.98 -3.74 17.64
N VAL A 152 -5.84 -4.56 18.67
CA VAL A 152 -4.55 -4.90 19.29
C VAL A 152 -3.63 -5.60 18.29
N ALA A 153 -4.15 -6.56 17.52
CA ALA A 153 -3.38 -7.26 16.49
C ALA A 153 -2.87 -6.30 15.39
N VAL A 154 -3.73 -5.39 14.91
CA VAL A 154 -3.32 -4.36 13.95
C VAL A 154 -2.26 -3.44 14.57
N GLN A 155 -2.48 -2.94 15.78
CA GLN A 155 -1.54 -2.05 16.46
C GLN A 155 -0.15 -2.70 16.59
N ASN A 156 -0.11 -3.97 17.00
CA ASN A 156 1.13 -4.75 17.10
C ASN A 156 1.81 -4.91 15.73
N ALA A 157 1.07 -5.26 14.68
CA ALA A 157 1.59 -5.39 13.32
C ALA A 157 2.17 -4.05 12.81
N THR A 158 1.44 -2.95 12.98
CA THR A 158 1.88 -1.61 12.56
C THR A 158 3.10 -1.14 13.37
N GLN A 159 3.17 -1.44 14.68
CA GLN A 159 4.33 -1.10 15.51
C GLN A 159 5.58 -1.92 15.14
N GLN A 160 5.42 -3.22 14.89
CA GLN A 160 6.50 -4.08 14.42
C GLN A 160 7.03 -3.59 13.07
N LEU A 161 6.14 -3.20 12.16
CA LEU A 161 6.51 -2.61 10.87
C LEU A 161 7.33 -1.32 11.03
N LYS A 162 6.94 -0.44 11.98
CA LYS A 162 7.67 0.82 12.26
C LYS A 162 9.03 0.61 12.91
N ARG A 163 9.16 -0.41 13.77
CA ARG A 163 10.42 -0.73 14.50
C ARG A 163 11.38 -1.57 13.66
N SER A 164 10.83 -2.38 12.77
CA SER A 164 11.64 -3.24 11.92
C SER A 164 12.41 -2.40 10.90
N PRO A 165 13.63 -2.83 10.53
CA PRO A 165 14.33 -2.32 9.36
C PRO A 165 13.57 -2.58 8.04
N LEU A 166 12.29 -3.00 8.07
CA LEU A 166 11.32 -2.98 6.97
C LEU A 166 11.22 -1.64 6.23
N MET A 167 11.66 -0.52 6.83
CA MET A 167 11.95 0.72 6.09
C MET A 167 12.94 0.51 4.93
N ILE A 168 13.88 -0.42 5.05
CA ILE A 168 14.77 -0.86 3.97
C ILE A 168 13.97 -1.54 2.86
N GLY A 169 12.95 -2.36 3.15
CA GLY A 169 12.08 -2.96 2.13
C GLY A 169 11.26 -1.91 1.36
N ALA A 170 10.78 -0.88 2.05
CA ALA A 170 10.15 0.29 1.48
C ALA A 170 11.10 1.13 0.60
N VAL A 171 12.32 1.37 1.08
CA VAL A 171 13.40 2.04 0.34
C VAL A 171 13.86 1.19 -0.86
N LEU A 172 13.98 -0.12 -0.71
CA LEU A 172 14.30 -1.06 -1.78
C LEU A 172 13.19 -1.13 -2.81
N SER A 173 11.92 -1.10 -2.40
CA SER A 173 10.77 -1.03 -3.33
C SER A 173 10.76 0.29 -4.10
N TYR A 174 11.08 1.40 -3.43
CA TYR A 174 11.26 2.70 -4.06
C TYR A 174 12.45 2.69 -5.03
N LEU A 175 13.62 2.18 -4.62
CA LEU A 175 14.81 2.03 -5.47
C LEU A 175 14.56 1.07 -6.63
N ALA A 176 13.78 0.01 -6.43
CA ALA A 176 13.36 -0.91 -7.48
C ALA A 176 12.41 -0.22 -8.46
N LEU A 177 11.46 0.60 -8.00
CA LEU A 177 10.63 1.45 -8.86
C LEU A 177 11.49 2.41 -9.70
N TRP A 178 12.51 3.03 -9.10
CA TRP A 178 13.47 3.89 -9.81
C TRP A 178 14.31 3.10 -10.82
N ALA A 179 14.89 1.98 -10.42
CA ALA A 179 15.69 1.10 -11.29
C ALA A 179 14.85 0.48 -12.42
N CYS A 180 13.57 0.22 -12.16
CA CYS A 180 12.64 -0.32 -13.15
C CYS A 180 11.98 0.79 -14.02
N ASN A 181 12.13 2.07 -13.69
CA ASN A 181 11.75 3.18 -14.58
C ASN A 181 12.77 3.37 -15.73
N TRP A 182 13.80 2.51 -15.78
CA TRP A 182 14.69 2.37 -16.93
C TRP A 182 13.91 1.85 -18.15
N PRO A 183 13.93 2.54 -19.31
CA PRO A 183 13.05 2.24 -20.44
C PRO A 183 13.05 0.78 -20.91
N LEU A 184 14.21 0.11 -20.86
CA LEU A 184 14.37 -1.28 -21.31
C LEU A 184 13.74 -2.32 -20.37
N LEU A 185 13.64 -2.04 -19.06
CA LEU A 185 13.16 -3.00 -18.06
C LEU A 185 11.72 -2.73 -17.62
N ARG A 186 11.18 -1.54 -17.89
CA ARG A 186 9.87 -1.11 -17.39
C ARG A 186 8.72 -2.05 -17.76
N THR A 187 8.59 -2.40 -19.04
CA THR A 187 7.41 -3.14 -19.55
C THR A 187 7.43 -4.61 -19.18
N LEU A 188 8.58 -5.27 -19.23
CA LEU A 188 8.70 -6.71 -18.91
C LEU A 188 8.64 -6.98 -17.41
N THR A 189 9.19 -6.07 -16.61
CA THR A 189 9.57 -6.41 -15.23
C THR A 189 8.57 -5.89 -14.20
N ILE A 190 8.13 -4.63 -14.34
CA ILE A 190 7.10 -4.07 -13.46
C ILE A 190 5.74 -4.65 -13.79
N ALA A 191 5.31 -4.62 -15.06
CA ALA A 191 3.94 -4.97 -15.41
C ALA A 191 3.64 -6.48 -15.30
N ARG A 192 4.62 -7.36 -15.53
CA ARG A 192 4.37 -8.82 -15.58
C ARG A 192 4.78 -9.59 -14.34
N LEU A 193 5.86 -9.19 -13.65
CA LEU A 193 6.41 -9.97 -12.53
C LEU A 193 6.01 -9.40 -11.17
N VAL A 194 6.23 -8.11 -10.98
CA VAL A 194 6.02 -7.44 -9.67
C VAL A 194 4.61 -6.87 -9.57
N GLY A 195 4.09 -6.31 -10.66
CA GLY A 195 2.78 -5.67 -10.76
C GLY A 195 1.66 -6.55 -10.24
N PRO A 196 1.51 -7.81 -10.69
CA PRO A 196 0.46 -8.69 -10.17
C PRO A 196 0.57 -8.95 -8.67
N LYS A 197 1.76 -9.14 -8.12
CA LYS A 197 1.95 -9.31 -6.67
C LYS A 197 1.66 -8.03 -5.87
N TYR A 198 1.94 -6.87 -6.45
CA TYR A 198 1.72 -5.58 -5.82
C TYR A 198 0.26 -5.13 -5.90
N GLU A 199 -0.38 -5.28 -7.07
CA GLU A 199 -1.74 -4.84 -7.35
C GLU A 199 -2.79 -5.85 -6.88
N SER A 200 -2.52 -7.15 -7.07
CA SER A 200 -3.49 -8.23 -6.84
C SER A 200 -3.02 -9.30 -5.84
N GLY A 201 -1.81 -9.18 -5.28
CA GLY A 201 -1.29 -10.12 -4.28
C GLY A 201 -1.67 -9.78 -2.85
N LYS A 202 -2.55 -8.81 -2.65
CA LYS A 202 -3.06 -8.37 -1.35
C LYS A 202 -4.57 -8.39 -1.42
N SER A 203 -5.22 -8.95 -0.41
CA SER A 203 -6.68 -8.99 -0.32
C SER A 203 -7.31 -7.60 -0.32
N TRP A 204 -6.67 -6.61 0.30
CA TRP A 204 -7.20 -5.25 0.40
C TRP A 204 -6.12 -4.19 0.23
N CYS A 205 -6.52 -3.03 -0.30
CA CYS A 205 -5.69 -1.84 -0.35
C CYS A 205 -6.44 -0.65 0.28
N LEU A 206 -5.82 0.04 1.23
CA LEU A 206 -6.38 1.19 1.93
C LEU A 206 -5.63 2.48 1.58
N SER A 207 -6.38 3.49 1.13
CA SER A 207 -5.90 4.87 1.03
C SER A 207 -6.67 5.74 2.02
N ASN A 208 -5.99 6.36 2.98
CA ASN A 208 -6.58 7.35 3.87
C ASN A 208 -6.14 8.76 3.44
N VAL A 209 -7.08 9.55 2.96
CA VAL A 209 -6.84 10.90 2.45
C VAL A 209 -7.50 11.92 3.39
N PRO A 210 -6.70 12.61 4.23
CA PRO A 210 -7.23 13.70 5.03
C PRO A 210 -7.65 14.84 4.10
N GLY A 211 -8.95 15.10 4.03
CA GLY A 211 -9.49 16.25 3.29
C GLY A 211 -9.71 17.49 4.17
N PRO A 212 -10.17 18.58 3.56
CA PRO A 212 -10.30 19.87 4.24
C PRO A 212 -11.37 19.85 5.35
N SER A 213 -11.05 20.45 6.48
CA SER A 213 -11.97 20.64 7.60
C SER A 213 -12.95 21.79 7.39
N ALA A 214 -12.52 22.84 6.68
CA ALA A 214 -13.35 23.98 6.33
C ALA A 214 -14.26 23.65 5.14
N GLU A 215 -15.44 24.28 5.11
CA GLU A 215 -16.32 24.26 3.96
C GLU A 215 -15.59 24.79 2.71
N ARG A 216 -15.96 24.23 1.56
CA ARG A 216 -15.40 24.58 0.26
C ARG A 216 -16.54 24.86 -0.68
N ALA A 217 -16.34 25.81 -1.58
CA ALA A 217 -17.28 26.10 -2.65
C ALA A 217 -16.61 25.89 -4.00
N LEU A 218 -17.38 25.38 -4.96
CA LEU A 218 -16.99 25.29 -6.36
C LEU A 218 -17.98 26.12 -7.17
N CYS A 219 -17.49 27.10 -7.93
CA CYS A 219 -18.32 28.01 -8.73
C CYS A 219 -19.47 28.65 -7.93
N GLY A 220 -19.19 29.09 -6.69
CA GLY A 220 -20.18 29.72 -5.81
C GLY A 220 -21.16 28.76 -5.12
N ARG A 221 -21.03 27.44 -5.31
CA ARG A 221 -21.87 26.43 -4.64
C ARG A 221 -21.09 25.64 -3.62
N SER A 222 -21.66 25.46 -2.42
CA SER A 222 -21.06 24.66 -1.36
C SER A 222 -20.89 23.19 -1.76
N VAL A 223 -19.71 22.65 -1.50
CA VAL A 223 -19.40 21.23 -1.62
C VAL A 223 -20.03 20.51 -0.43
N THR A 224 -20.88 19.52 -0.70
CA THR A 224 -21.62 18.80 0.34
C THR A 224 -20.89 17.54 0.82
N SER A 225 -20.07 16.93 -0.03
CA SER A 225 -19.31 15.74 0.32
C SER A 225 -18.10 15.54 -0.59
N LEU A 226 -17.11 14.82 -0.08
CA LEU A 226 -15.99 14.30 -0.86
C LEU A 226 -16.01 12.78 -0.77
N VAL A 227 -15.81 12.14 -1.92
CA VAL A 227 -15.66 10.69 -2.02
C VAL A 227 -14.39 10.38 -2.79
N GLY A 228 -13.67 9.37 -2.34
CA GLY A 228 -12.46 8.91 -2.99
C GLY A 228 -12.72 7.69 -3.86
N TYR A 229 -12.00 7.62 -4.97
CA TYR A 229 -11.97 6.46 -5.84
C TYR A 229 -10.52 6.02 -6.06
N MET A 230 -10.28 4.71 -6.08
CA MET A 230 -8.97 4.15 -6.39
C MET A 230 -9.08 3.03 -7.41
N ASN A 231 -8.09 2.95 -8.29
CA ASN A 231 -8.04 1.94 -9.34
C ASN A 231 -7.33 0.65 -8.88
N ASN A 232 -7.86 0.02 -7.82
CA ASN A 232 -7.45 -1.32 -7.39
C ASN A 232 -8.71 -2.19 -7.22
N ALA A 233 -8.64 -3.50 -7.46
CA ALA A 233 -9.79 -4.40 -7.43
C ALA A 233 -10.50 -4.40 -6.06
N ASN A 234 -9.74 -4.43 -4.97
CA ASN A 234 -10.27 -4.40 -3.59
C ASN A 234 -9.78 -3.16 -2.86
N GLY A 235 -10.14 -2.00 -3.40
CA GLY A 235 -9.75 -0.71 -2.86
C GLY A 235 -10.75 -0.15 -1.84
N VAL A 236 -10.23 0.27 -0.69
CA VAL A 236 -10.95 1.08 0.30
C VAL A 236 -10.31 2.46 0.34
N VAL A 237 -11.11 3.49 0.14
CA VAL A 237 -10.66 4.88 0.27
C VAL A 237 -11.43 5.52 1.41
N ALA A 238 -10.71 5.98 2.42
CA ALA A 238 -11.25 6.78 3.50
C ALA A 238 -10.92 8.25 3.24
N VAL A 239 -11.94 9.10 3.08
CA VAL A 239 -11.75 10.54 2.89
C VAL A 239 -12.51 11.31 3.95
N SER A 240 -11.84 12.28 4.57
CA SER A 240 -12.48 13.18 5.52
C SER A 240 -12.87 14.51 4.91
N TYR A 241 -14.07 15.01 5.18
CA TYR A 241 -14.52 16.35 4.79
C TYR A 241 -15.46 16.91 5.85
N GLN A 242 -15.30 18.19 6.23
CA GLN A 242 -16.14 18.84 7.25
C GLN A 242 -16.34 18.01 8.54
N ASN A 243 -15.26 17.42 9.08
CA ASN A 243 -15.31 16.53 10.25
C ASN A 243 -16.18 15.27 10.11
N GLU A 244 -16.50 14.87 8.89
CA GLU A 244 -17.05 13.55 8.58
C GLU A 244 -16.00 12.71 7.85
N VAL A 245 -16.07 11.40 8.00
CA VAL A 245 -15.29 10.43 7.22
C VAL A 245 -16.22 9.51 6.44
N ARG A 246 -15.87 9.22 5.20
CA ARG A 246 -16.54 8.28 4.31
C ARG A 246 -15.57 7.26 3.77
#